data_AF-A0A1G0FGW4-F1
#
_entry.id   AF-A0A1G0FGW4-F1
#
_cell.length_a   1.000
_cell.length_b   1.000
_cell.length_c   1.000
_cell.angle_alpha   90.00
_cell.angle_beta   90.00
_cell.angle_gamma   90.00
#
_symmetry.space_group_name_H-M   'P 1'
#
loop_
_entity.id
_entity.type
_entity.pdbx_description
1 polymer ?
#
loop_
_entity_poly.entity_id
_entity_poly.type
_entity_poly.pdbx_seq_one_letter_code
_entity_poly.pdbx_strand_id
1 'polypeptide(L)'
;MAEEPIKNGEQTDRDITTGKFIKGNKGGPGRPEGSISLTTEIKKRLLLLSPDQKRTALEWLADNIIQDALDSNNKMRQMIWNYLDGLPKQSLEIESDWKPIQINIVKKDDTISPETTESV
;
A
#
# COMPACT_ATOMS: atom_id res chain seq x y z
N MET A 1 -29.25 8.44 -17.54
CA MET A 1 -28.12 9.05 -18.27
C MET A 1 -26.87 8.56 -17.57
N ALA A 2 -26.13 7.62 -18.17
CA ALA A 2 -24.91 7.10 -17.58
C ALA A 2 -23.80 8.13 -17.82
N GLU A 3 -23.20 8.66 -16.75
CA GLU A 3 -22.04 9.53 -16.87
C GLU A 3 -20.87 8.73 -17.44
N GLU A 4 -20.29 9.23 -18.53
CA GLU A 4 -19.12 8.61 -19.14
C GLU A 4 -17.92 8.70 -18.19
N PRO A 5 -17.09 7.65 -18.09
CA PRO A 5 -15.93 7.66 -17.21
C PRO A 5 -14.92 8.72 -17.69
N ILE A 6 -14.51 9.59 -16.77
CA ILE A 6 -13.48 10.61 -17.00
C ILE A 6 -12.18 9.89 -17.38
N LYS A 7 -11.76 9.98 -18.65
CA LYS A 7 -10.45 9.49 -19.11
C LYS A 7 -9.36 10.31 -18.42
N ASN A 8 -8.77 9.76 -17.36
CA ASN A 8 -7.55 10.29 -16.77
C ASN A 8 -6.47 9.20 -16.80
N GLY A 9 -5.49 9.36 -17.69
CA GLY A 9 -4.40 8.40 -17.81
C GLY A 9 -3.53 8.69 -19.02
N GLU A 10 -2.74 9.77 -18.97
CA GLU A 10 -1.55 9.82 -19.82
C GLU A 10 -0.70 8.59 -19.51
N GLN A 11 -0.42 7.82 -20.55
CA GLN A 11 0.31 6.57 -20.48
C GLN A 11 1.79 6.92 -20.28
N THR A 12 2.39 6.47 -19.17
CA THR A 12 3.82 6.72 -18.93
C THR A 12 4.65 5.98 -19.98
N ASP A 13 5.27 6.71 -20.89
CA ASP A 13 6.33 6.21 -21.77
C ASP A 13 7.49 5.60 -20.96
N ARG A 14 7.75 4.33 -21.24
CA ARG A 14 8.88 3.57 -20.74
C ARG A 14 9.80 3.26 -21.90
N ASP A 15 11.09 3.24 -21.62
CA ASP A 15 12.09 2.73 -22.55
C ASP A 15 11.78 1.26 -22.83
N ILE A 16 11.57 0.93 -24.11
CA ILE A 16 11.20 -0.42 -24.56
C ILE A 16 12.28 -1.47 -24.29
N THR A 17 13.54 -1.04 -24.16
CA THR A 17 14.70 -1.93 -23.95
C THR A 17 15.03 -2.13 -22.48
N THR A 18 14.90 -1.08 -21.66
CA THR A 18 15.25 -1.14 -20.23
C THR A 18 14.05 -1.24 -19.30
N GLY A 19 12.84 -0.99 -19.82
CA GLY A 19 11.59 -0.97 -19.05
C GLY A 19 11.48 0.18 -18.05
N LYS A 20 12.49 1.06 -17.99
CA LYS A 20 12.55 2.21 -17.07
C LYS A 20 11.73 3.37 -17.62
N PHE A 21 11.24 4.23 -16.73
CA PHE A 21 10.62 5.49 -17.15
C PHE A 21 11.64 6.34 -17.90
N ILE A 22 11.23 6.91 -19.03
CA ILE A 22 12.09 7.83 -19.79
C ILE A 22 12.39 9.04 -18.91
N LYS A 23 13.65 9.49 -18.87
CA LYS A 23 14.08 10.63 -18.06
C LYS A 23 13.31 11.88 -18.48
N GLY A 24 12.59 12.50 -17.55
CA GLY A 24 11.70 13.64 -17.82
C GLY A 24 10.23 13.26 -17.90
N ASN A 25 9.90 11.97 -17.91
CA ASN A 25 8.52 11.51 -17.86
C ASN A 25 8.02 11.54 -16.40
N LYS A 26 6.93 12.27 -16.16
CA LYS A 26 6.29 12.28 -14.84
C LYS A 26 5.72 10.87 -14.62
N GLY A 27 6.00 10.26 -13.46
CA GLY A 27 5.22 9.08 -13.05
C GLY A 27 3.74 9.40 -13.24
N GLY A 28 2.93 8.42 -13.68
CA GLY A 28 1.56 8.63 -14.14
C GLY A 28 0.73 9.50 -13.18
N PRO A 29 -0.44 10.02 -13.59
CA PRO A 29 -1.05 11.31 -13.19
C PRO A 29 -1.27 11.57 -11.69
N GLY A 30 -0.83 10.68 -10.82
CA GLY A 30 -0.94 10.76 -9.39
C GLY A 30 -2.34 10.36 -8.97
N ARG A 31 -2.73 10.84 -7.80
CA ARG A 31 -4.12 10.79 -7.38
C ARG A 31 -4.95 11.65 -8.34
N PRO A 32 -6.10 11.19 -8.84
CA PRO A 32 -6.96 12.01 -9.69
C PRO A 32 -7.23 13.38 -9.08
N GLU A 33 -7.20 14.44 -9.88
CA GLU A 33 -7.54 15.78 -9.40
C GLU A 33 -8.96 15.80 -8.82
N GLY A 34 -9.15 16.52 -7.71
CA GLY A 34 -10.41 16.55 -6.96
C GLY A 34 -10.61 15.40 -5.96
N SER A 35 -9.74 14.38 -5.95
CA SER A 35 -9.83 13.30 -4.96
C SER A 35 -9.31 13.72 -3.58
N ILE A 36 -10.13 13.50 -2.55
CA ILE A 36 -9.75 13.79 -1.16
C ILE A 36 -8.93 12.63 -0.60
N SER A 37 -7.75 12.95 -0.06
CA SER A 37 -6.97 11.99 0.72
C SER A 37 -7.47 11.94 2.16
N LEU A 38 -7.81 10.75 2.65
CA LEU A 38 -8.14 10.53 4.07
C LEU A 38 -7.05 11.10 4.99
N THR A 39 -5.78 10.90 4.65
CA THR A 39 -4.64 11.44 5.39
C THR A 39 -4.66 12.96 5.45
N THR A 40 -4.98 13.62 4.33
CA THR A 40 -5.07 15.09 4.28
C THR A 40 -6.20 15.59 5.15
N GLU A 41 -7.36 14.92 5.11
CA GLU A 41 -8.52 15.32 5.90
C GLU A 41 -8.29 15.11 7.41
N ILE A 42 -7.68 13.99 7.80
CA ILE A 42 -7.30 13.74 9.20
C ILE A 42 -6.33 14.81 9.69
N LYS A 43 -5.29 15.15 8.92
CA LYS A 43 -4.34 16.21 9.27
C LYS A 43 -5.03 17.56 9.51
N LYS A 44 -5.98 17.93 8.65
CA LYS A 44 -6.77 19.16 8.84
C LYS A 44 -7.54 19.13 10.16
N ARG A 45 -8.22 18.03 10.46
CA ARG A 45 -8.98 17.88 11.71
C ARG A 45 -8.09 17.94 12.95
N LEU A 46 -6.91 17.33 12.88
CA LEU A 46 -5.91 17.41 13.95
C LEU A 46 -5.44 18.85 14.19
N LEU A 47 -5.31 19.68 13.16
CA LEU A 47 -4.96 21.10 13.33
C LEU A 47 -6.12 21.93 13.91
N LEU A 48 -7.36 21.52 13.71
CA LEU A 48 -8.55 22.19 14.24
C LEU A 48 -8.88 21.78 15.68
N LEU A 49 -8.45 20.59 16.09
CA LEU A 49 -8.40 20.22 17.49
C LEU A 49 -7.45 21.22 18.18
N SER A 50 -8.01 22.15 18.94
CA SER A 50 -7.25 22.83 20.00
C SER A 50 -7.32 21.91 21.21
N PRO A 51 -6.27 21.13 21.50
CA PRO A 51 -6.19 20.55 22.83
C PRO A 51 -6.12 21.72 23.80
N ASP A 52 -6.68 21.52 24.98
CA ASP A 52 -6.56 22.44 26.11
C ASP A 52 -5.21 23.16 26.06
N GLN A 53 -5.22 24.51 26.08
CA GLN A 53 -4.19 25.48 25.65
C GLN A 53 -2.71 25.21 26.03
N LYS A 54 -2.45 24.16 26.82
CA LYS A 54 -1.17 23.67 27.29
C LYS A 54 -0.49 22.65 26.36
N ARG A 55 -1.21 21.99 25.46
CA ARG A 55 -0.63 20.94 24.58
C ARG A 55 -0.93 21.18 23.11
N THR A 56 0.00 20.80 22.25
CA THR A 56 -0.20 20.73 20.80
C THR A 56 -1.07 19.52 20.43
N ALA A 57 -1.76 19.58 19.29
CA ALA A 57 -2.56 18.45 18.80
C ALA A 57 -1.75 17.15 18.63
N LEU A 58 -0.45 17.29 18.35
CA LEU A 58 0.48 16.17 18.27
C LEU A 58 0.69 15.51 19.64
N GLU A 59 1.01 16.29 20.67
CA GLU A 59 1.22 15.78 22.04
C GLU A 59 -0.04 15.12 22.57
N TRP A 60 -1.19 15.77 22.40
CA TRP A 60 -2.47 15.20 22.81
C TRP A 60 -2.77 13.88 22.09
N LEU A 61 -2.55 13.81 20.77
CA LEU A 61 -2.78 12.57 20.02
C LEU A 61 -1.82 11.46 20.45
N ALA A 62 -0.55 11.78 20.64
CA ALA A 62 0.46 10.81 21.08
C ALA A 62 0.11 10.23 22.46
N ASP A 63 -0.27 11.09 23.42
CA ASP A 63 -0.66 10.67 24.77
C ASP A 63 -1.87 9.74 24.75
N ASN A 64 -2.90 10.08 23.96
CA ASN A 64 -4.10 9.23 23.86
C ASN A 64 -3.80 7.88 23.19
N ILE A 65 -2.99 7.86 22.14
CA ILE A 65 -2.58 6.59 21.49
C ILE A 65 -1.82 5.72 22.50
N ILE A 66 -0.92 6.29 23.29
CA ILE A 66 -0.18 5.55 24.32
C ILE A 66 -1.15 5.05 25.40
N GLN A 67 -2.07 5.90 25.88
CA GLN A 67 -3.05 5.52 26.90
C GLN A 67 -3.96 4.39 26.44
N ASP A 68 -4.54 4.50 25.24
CA ASP A 68 -5.38 3.45 24.63
C ASP A 68 -4.60 2.13 24.45
N ALA A 69 -3.31 2.25 24.11
CA ALA A 69 -2.43 1.08 24.00
C ALA A 69 -2.18 0.45 25.37
N LEU A 70 -2.00 1.23 26.44
CA LEU A 70 -1.81 0.72 27.80
C LEU A 70 -3.10 0.08 28.36
N ASP A 71 -4.25 0.70 28.12
CA ASP A 71 -5.49 0.35 28.80
C ASP A 71 -6.00 -1.06 28.48
N SER A 72 -5.89 -1.55 27.23
CA SER A 72 -6.13 -2.97 26.89
C SER A 72 -5.81 -3.38 25.45
N ASN A 73 -5.29 -2.49 24.59
CA ASN A 73 -5.10 -2.82 23.19
C ASN A 73 -3.73 -3.48 22.92
N ASN A 74 -3.65 -4.79 23.20
CA ASN A 74 -2.46 -5.62 22.94
C ASN A 74 -1.91 -5.47 21.51
N LYS A 75 -2.80 -5.42 20.52
CA LYS A 75 -2.41 -5.28 19.10
C LYS A 75 -1.76 -3.93 18.84
N MET A 76 -2.29 -2.86 19.44
CA MET A 76 -1.74 -1.52 19.29
C MET A 76 -0.38 -1.39 19.97
N ARG A 77 -0.19 -2.00 21.15
CA ARG A 77 1.13 -2.11 21.79
C ARG A 77 2.14 -2.83 20.89
N GLN A 78 1.75 -3.97 20.32
CA GLN A 78 2.62 -4.73 19.42
C GLN A 78 2.99 -3.91 18.17
N MET A 79 2.03 -3.19 17.59
CA MET A 79 2.31 -2.32 16.45
C MET A 79 3.28 -1.18 16.82
N ILE A 80 3.08 -0.53 17.96
CA ILE A 80 4.00 0.53 18.44
C ILE A 80 5.42 -0.03 18.56
N TRP A 81 5.61 -1.18 19.21
CA TRP A 81 6.92 -1.83 19.32
C TRP A 81 7.52 -2.17 17.95
N ASN A 82 6.72 -2.72 17.04
CA ASN A 82 7.19 -3.06 15.69
C ASN A 82 7.67 -1.84 14.89
N TYR A 83 7.12 -0.65 15.13
CA TYR A 83 7.58 0.58 14.47
C TYR A 83 8.79 1.22 15.14
N LEU A 84 8.99 0.99 16.44
CA LEU A 84 10.13 1.53 17.20
C LEU A 84 11.39 0.65 17.08
N ASP A 85 11.26 -0.63 17.39
CA ASP A 85 12.38 -1.60 17.41
C ASP A 85 12.47 -2.43 16.12
N GLY A 86 11.48 -2.29 15.23
CA GLY A 86 11.39 -3.04 13.99
C GLY A 86 10.48 -4.26 14.08
N LEU A 87 10.01 -4.72 12.92
CA LEU A 87 9.19 -5.93 12.82
C LEU A 87 9.98 -7.16 13.27
N PRO A 88 9.32 -8.14 13.92
CA PRO A 88 9.96 -9.40 14.26
C PRO A 88 10.47 -10.08 12.98
N LYS A 89 11.64 -10.74 13.08
CA LYS A 89 12.23 -11.46 11.95
C LYS A 89 11.28 -12.59 11.54
N GLN A 90 10.79 -12.53 10.30
CA GLN A 90 10.01 -13.60 9.72
C GLN A 90 10.96 -14.66 9.15
N SER A 91 10.90 -15.89 9.66
CA SER A 91 11.53 -17.06 9.05
C SER A 91 10.46 -17.87 8.32
N LEU A 92 10.63 -18.04 7.01
CA LEU A 92 9.83 -18.98 6.22
C LEU A 92 10.69 -20.22 5.97
N GLU A 93 10.25 -21.35 6.49
CA GLU A 93 10.76 -22.65 6.07
C GLU A 93 10.03 -23.05 4.80
N ILE A 94 10.79 -23.32 3.74
CA ILE A 94 10.24 -23.77 2.46
C ILE A 94 10.44 -25.28 2.41
N GLU A 95 9.38 -26.03 2.67
CA GLU A 95 9.36 -27.48 2.52
C GLU A 95 9.12 -27.87 1.06
N SER A 96 9.87 -28.84 0.57
CA SER A 96 9.70 -29.36 -0.79
C SER A 96 9.92 -30.85 -0.89
N ASP A 97 9.73 -31.64 0.18
CA ASP A 97 9.90 -33.12 0.15
C ASP A 97 11.17 -33.59 -0.59
N TRP A 98 12.30 -32.90 -0.41
CA TRP A 98 13.57 -33.13 -1.12
C TRP A 98 13.52 -32.93 -2.66
N LYS A 99 12.45 -32.35 -3.18
CA LYS A 99 12.29 -31.93 -4.56
C LYS A 99 12.80 -30.49 -4.74
N PRO A 100 13.29 -30.14 -5.94
CA PRO A 100 13.62 -28.76 -6.25
C PRO A 100 12.34 -27.92 -6.35
N ILE A 101 12.39 -26.68 -5.85
CA ILE A 101 11.31 -25.70 -6.02
C ILE A 101 11.17 -25.41 -7.52
N GLN A 102 10.02 -25.77 -8.10
CA GLN A 102 9.74 -25.53 -9.51
C GLN A 102 9.33 -24.06 -9.72
N ILE A 103 10.12 -23.32 -10.51
CA ILE A 103 9.84 -21.93 -10.89
C ILE A 103 9.34 -21.93 -12.34
N ASN A 104 8.04 -21.79 -12.54
CA ASN A 104 7.46 -21.63 -13.88
C ASN A 104 7.53 -20.16 -14.29
N ILE A 105 8.46 -19.82 -15.19
CA ILE A 105 8.58 -18.48 -15.76
C ILE A 105 7.63 -18.40 -16.96
N VAL A 106 6.43 -17.84 -16.75
CA VAL A 106 5.51 -17.52 -17.86
C VAL A 106 6.04 -16.28 -18.58
N LYS A 107 6.48 -16.43 -19.83
CA LYS A 107 6.75 -15.30 -20.71
C LYS A 107 5.41 -14.67 -21.09
N LYS A 108 5.35 -13.34 -21.03
CA LYS A 108 4.13 -12.53 -21.21
C LYS A 108 3.44 -12.70 -22.58
N ASP A 109 4.07 -13.37 -23.54
CA ASP A 109 3.60 -13.43 -24.92
C ASP A 109 2.84 -14.72 -25.28
N ASP A 110 2.70 -15.67 -24.35
CA ASP A 110 1.86 -16.84 -24.58
C ASP A 110 0.42 -16.50 -24.20
N THR A 111 -0.31 -15.98 -25.19
CA THR A 111 -1.78 -15.98 -25.20
C THR A 111 -2.26 -17.37 -24.81
N ILE A 112 -2.90 -17.48 -23.65
CA ILE A 112 -3.63 -18.67 -23.24
C ILE A 112 -4.78 -18.83 -24.24
N SER A 113 -4.62 -19.69 -25.23
CA SER A 113 -5.76 -20.28 -25.93
C SER A 113 -6.34 -21.34 -25.00
N PRO A 114 -7.60 -21.21 -24.56
CA PRO A 114 -8.26 -22.25 -23.78
C PRO A 114 -8.63 -23.40 -24.73
N GLU A 115 -7.75 -24.38 -24.90
CA GLU A 115 -8.14 -25.63 -25.53
C GLU A 115 -8.83 -26.53 -24.50
N THR A 116 -10.16 -26.48 -24.59
CA THR A 116 -11.09 -27.62 -24.58
C THR A 116 -10.86 -28.70 -23.52
N THR A 117 -11.71 -28.66 -22.49
CA THR A 117 -12.11 -29.84 -21.72
C THR A 117 -12.66 -30.91 -22.66
N GLU A 118 -12.00 -32.07 -22.75
CA GLU A 118 -12.67 -33.31 -23.13
C GLU A 118 -12.57 -34.33 -21.99
N SER A 119 -13.76 -34.64 -21.50
CA SER A 119 -14.15 -35.75 -20.64
C SER A 119 -13.91 -37.11 -21.30
N VAL A 120 -13.34 -38.06 -20.55
CA VAL A 120 -13.77 -39.46 -20.49
C VAL A 120 -13.60 -39.95 -19.06
#